data_AF-A0A1I2S7A2-F1
#
_entry.id   AF-A0A1I2S7A2-F1
#
_cell.length_a   1.000
_cell.length_b   1.000
_cell.length_c   1.000
_cell.angle_alpha   90.00
_cell.angle_beta   90.00
_cell.angle_gamma   90.00
#
_symmetry.space_group_name_H-M   'P 1'
#
loop_
_entity.id
_entity.type
_entity.pdbx_description
1 polymer ?
#
loop_
_entity_poly.entity_id
_entity_poly.type
_entity_poly.pdbx_seq_one_letter_code
_entity_poly.pdbx_strand_id
1 'polypeptide(L)'
;MKKKRLERLTMGIILIGMIIGGFIGLSIAGVTINFSIAAAIIGAPLIGFFISYSLSKWRKKRMGTIPEADERTALMLKRYFLGVLYFVLFGSGAALLVLYAMGIQTIETGMLIVCMMILYLVIGIGTLIAAKL
;
A
#
# COMPACT_ATOMS: atom_id res chain seq x y z
N MET A 1 7.54 -29.61 2.88
CA MET A 1 7.56 -29.28 1.43
C MET A 1 6.30 -28.57 0.90
N LYS A 2 5.09 -28.83 1.43
CA LYS A 2 3.81 -28.26 0.92
C LYS A 2 3.64 -26.73 1.15
N LYS A 3 4.13 -26.19 2.28
CA LYS A 3 3.97 -24.76 2.68
C LYS A 3 4.58 -23.75 1.69
N LYS A 4 5.85 -23.97 1.27
CA LYS A 4 6.57 -23.13 0.29
C LYS A 4 6.01 -23.16 -1.13
N ARG A 5 5.23 -24.19 -1.49
CA ARG A 5 4.56 -24.27 -2.80
C ARG A 5 3.24 -23.50 -2.76
N LEU A 6 2.52 -23.59 -1.64
CA LEU A 6 1.30 -22.82 -1.40
C LEU A 6 1.58 -21.31 -1.36
N GLU A 7 2.64 -20.89 -0.66
CA GLU A 7 3.07 -19.48 -0.60
C GLU A 7 3.37 -18.88 -1.99
N ARG A 8 4.00 -19.65 -2.88
CA ARG A 8 4.28 -19.21 -4.25
C ARG A 8 3.01 -19.09 -5.09
N LEU A 9 2.04 -19.98 -4.86
CA LEU A 9 0.75 -19.95 -5.55
C LEU A 9 -0.12 -18.78 -5.07
N THR A 10 -0.19 -18.53 -3.76
CA THR A 10 -0.93 -17.38 -3.22
C THR A 10 -0.34 -16.06 -3.68
N MET A 11 0.99 -15.92 -3.71
CA MET A 11 1.62 -14.72 -4.29
C MET A 11 1.26 -14.53 -5.78
N GLY A 12 1.26 -15.60 -6.57
CA GLY A 12 0.86 -15.54 -7.98
C GLY A 12 -0.59 -15.09 -8.15
N ILE A 13 -1.52 -15.61 -7.35
CA ILE A 13 -2.94 -15.24 -7.37
C ILE A 13 -3.12 -13.75 -6.99
N ILE A 14 -2.42 -13.28 -5.95
CA ILE A 14 -2.48 -11.87 -5.53
C ILE A 14 -1.97 -10.96 -6.65
N LEU A 15 -0.87 -11.33 -7.31
CA LEU A 15 -0.25 -10.54 -8.37
C LEU A 15 -1.16 -10.44 -9.60
N ILE A 16 -1.79 -11.54 -9.99
CA ILE A 16 -2.79 -11.57 -11.06
C ILE A 16 -4.02 -10.73 -10.68
N GLY A 17 -4.50 -10.85 -9.43
CA GLY A 17 -5.62 -10.07 -8.92
C GLY A 17 -5.37 -8.57 -8.92
N MET A 18 -4.16 -8.13 -8.57
CA MET A 18 -3.76 -6.72 -8.64
C MET A 18 -3.78 -6.17 -10.07
N ILE A 19 -3.28 -6.93 -11.04
CA ILE A 19 -3.26 -6.53 -12.45
C ILE A 19 -4.70 -6.44 -12.99
N ILE A 20 -5.51 -7.49 -12.78
CA ILE A 20 -6.90 -7.54 -13.24
C ILE A 20 -7.72 -6.42 -12.59
N GLY A 21 -7.60 -6.24 -11.26
CA GLY A 21 -8.28 -5.18 -10.53
C GLY A 21 -7.89 -3.79 -11.02
N GLY A 22 -6.62 -3.57 -11.38
CA GLY A 22 -6.14 -2.32 -11.97
C GLY A 22 -6.81 -2.00 -13.31
N PHE A 23 -6.93 -3.00 -14.20
CA PHE A 23 -7.64 -2.84 -15.46
C PHE A 23 -9.16 -2.64 -15.28
N ILE A 24 -9.79 -3.37 -14.36
CA ILE A 24 -11.21 -3.19 -14.03
C ILE A 24 -11.47 -1.76 -13.50
N GLY A 25 -10.62 -1.28 -12.59
CA GLY A 25 -10.72 0.08 -12.05
C GLY A 25 -10.61 1.15 -13.14
N LEU A 26 -9.73 0.96 -14.13
CA LEU A 26 -9.62 1.88 -15.27
C LEU A 26 -10.86 1.87 -16.16
N SER A 27 -11.42 0.68 -16.43
CA SER A 27 -12.64 0.54 -17.21
C SER A 27 -13.83 1.23 -16.54
N ILE A 28 -13.93 1.19 -15.21
CA ILE A 28 -14.96 1.91 -14.45
C ILE A 28 -14.73 3.43 -14.50
N ALA A 29 -13.47 3.87 -14.45
CA ALA A 29 -13.11 5.28 -14.51
C ALA A 29 -13.25 5.90 -15.93
N GLY A 30 -13.55 5.10 -16.96
CA GLY A 30 -13.71 5.57 -18.34
C GLY A 30 -12.41 6.11 -18.96
N VAL A 31 -11.25 5.71 -18.45
CA VAL A 31 -9.94 6.20 -18.90
C VAL A 31 -9.46 5.40 -20.12
N THR A 32 -8.95 6.08 -21.14
CA THR A 32 -8.35 5.42 -22.30
C THR A 32 -7.07 4.69 -21.90
N ILE A 33 -7.00 3.40 -22.22
CA ILE A 33 -5.86 2.55 -21.89
C ILE A 33 -4.71 2.88 -22.85
N ASN A 34 -3.85 3.80 -22.43
CA ASN A 34 -2.60 4.10 -23.14
C ASN A 34 -1.49 3.14 -22.69
N PHE A 35 -0.48 2.94 -23.54
CA PHE A 35 0.66 2.06 -23.25
C PHE A 35 1.36 2.39 -21.92
N SER A 36 1.48 3.67 -21.59
CA SER A 36 2.08 4.12 -20.31
C SER A 36 1.28 3.65 -19.09
N ILE A 37 -0.05 3.70 -19.15
CA ILE A 37 -0.92 3.29 -18.04
C ILE A 37 -0.92 1.77 -17.90
N ALA A 38 -1.00 1.04 -19.02
CA ALA A 38 -0.88 -0.41 -19.02
C ALA A 38 0.48 -0.87 -18.48
N ALA A 39 1.56 -0.20 -18.87
CA ALA A 39 2.91 -0.46 -18.35
C ALA A 39 3.02 -0.17 -16.85
N ALA A 40 2.33 0.84 -16.33
CA ALA A 40 2.31 1.12 -14.89
C ALA A 40 1.55 0.04 -14.10
N ILE A 41 0.39 -0.40 -14.58
CA ILE A 41 -0.45 -1.44 -13.93
C ILE A 41 0.28 -2.78 -13.86
N ILE A 42 1.03 -3.12 -14.91
CA ILE A 42 1.76 -4.39 -14.98
C ILE A 42 3.13 -4.26 -14.31
N GLY A 43 3.81 -3.14 -14.54
CA GLY A 43 5.17 -2.88 -14.06
C GLY A 43 5.25 -2.72 -12.56
N ALA A 44 4.33 -1.98 -11.93
CA ALA A 44 4.40 -1.72 -10.49
C ALA A 44 4.30 -3.00 -9.64
N PRO A 45 3.36 -3.94 -9.88
CA PRO A 45 3.31 -5.22 -9.17
C PRO A 45 4.56 -6.08 -9.41
N LEU A 46 5.10 -6.10 -10.64
CA LEU A 46 6.30 -6.88 -10.97
C LEU A 46 7.54 -6.33 -10.26
N ILE A 47 7.71 -5.01 -10.24
CA ILE A 47 8.81 -4.34 -9.52
C ILE A 47 8.69 -4.61 -8.02
N GLY A 48 7.48 -4.47 -7.44
CA GLY A 48 7.25 -4.79 -6.03
C GLY A 48 7.56 -6.25 -5.68
N PHE A 49 7.21 -7.18 -6.57
CA PHE A 49 7.54 -8.60 -6.42
C PHE A 49 9.06 -8.84 -6.47
N PHE A 50 9.76 -8.20 -7.41
CA PHE A 50 11.21 -8.36 -7.56
C PHE A 50 11.98 -7.80 -6.36
N ILE A 51 11.56 -6.64 -5.85
CA ILE A 51 12.14 -5.99 -4.67
C ILE A 51 11.93 -6.88 -3.43
N SER A 52 10.70 -7.36 -3.20
CA SER A 52 10.40 -8.21 -2.04
C SER A 52 11.17 -9.54 -2.08
N TYR A 53 11.28 -10.17 -3.26
CA TYR A 53 12.08 -11.37 -3.43
C TYR A 53 13.57 -11.14 -3.15
N SER A 54 14.13 -10.05 -3.68
CA SER A 54 15.54 -9.68 -3.46
C SER A 54 15.83 -9.38 -1.99
N LEU A 55 14.93 -8.64 -1.31
CA LEU A 55 15.02 -8.37 0.11
C LEU A 55 14.93 -9.63 0.96
N SER A 56 14.03 -10.57 0.63
CA SER A 56 13.91 -11.85 1.35
C SER A 56 15.20 -12.67 1.23
N LYS A 57 15.79 -12.72 0.04
CA LYS A 57 17.06 -13.43 -0.20
C LYS A 57 18.23 -12.76 0.54
N TRP A 58 18.27 -11.43 0.56
CA TRP A 58 19.31 -10.68 1.26
C TRP A 58 19.21 -10.82 2.79
N ARG A 59 17.99 -10.77 3.35
CA ARG A 59 17.76 -11.01 4.79
C ARG A 59 18.13 -12.41 5.21
N LYS A 60 17.74 -13.43 4.44
CA LYS A 60 18.13 -14.83 4.70
C LYS A 60 19.65 -15.01 4.72
N LYS A 61 20.39 -14.25 3.91
CA LYS A 61 21.86 -14.29 3.87
C LYS A 61 22.51 -13.59 5.07
N ARG A 62 21.85 -12.58 5.66
CA ARG A 62 22.44 -11.71 6.71
C ARG A 62 21.97 -12.02 8.14
N MET A 63 20.76 -12.56 8.32
CA MET A 63 20.11 -12.65 9.64
C MET A 63 19.72 -14.08 10.07
N GLY A 64 20.00 -15.12 9.28
CA GLY A 64 19.67 -16.50 9.65
C GLY A 64 18.17 -16.77 9.81
N THR A 65 17.81 -17.79 10.60
CA THR A 65 16.42 -18.27 10.85
C THR A 65 15.76 -17.54 12.04
N ILE A 66 15.98 -16.25 12.19
CA ILE A 66 15.27 -15.45 13.20
C ILE A 66 13.81 -15.31 12.72
N PRO A 67 12.80 -15.58 13.56
CA PRO A 67 11.39 -15.40 13.20
C PRO A 67 11.13 -13.98 12.66
N GLU A 68 10.40 -13.88 11.53
CA GLU A 68 10.26 -12.64 10.74
C GLU A 68 9.56 -11.49 11.48
N ALA A 69 8.70 -11.82 12.44
CA ALA A 69 8.05 -10.85 13.31
C ALA A 69 7.64 -11.56 14.60
N ASP A 70 7.92 -10.92 15.73
CA ASP A 70 7.39 -11.35 17.01
C ASP A 70 5.87 -11.09 17.03
N GLU A 71 5.08 -12.00 17.59
CA GLU A 71 3.60 -11.87 17.61
C GLU A 71 3.17 -10.56 18.27
N ARG A 72 3.96 -10.10 19.25
CA ARG A 72 3.78 -8.84 19.96
C ARG A 72 3.96 -7.62 19.04
N THR A 73 5.00 -7.60 18.21
CA THR A 73 5.23 -6.50 17.26
C THR A 73 4.13 -6.47 16.20
N ALA A 74 3.67 -7.62 15.72
CA ALA A 74 2.57 -7.70 14.76
C ALA A 74 1.26 -7.14 15.34
N LEU A 75 0.95 -7.43 16.60
CA LEU A 75 -0.22 -6.91 17.29
C LEU A 75 -0.15 -5.38 17.48
N MET A 76 1.03 -4.85 17.83
CA MET A 76 1.27 -3.41 18.00
C MET A 76 1.11 -2.66 16.67
N LEU A 77 1.71 -3.20 15.60
CA LEU A 77 1.58 -2.65 14.26
C LEU A 77 0.12 -2.65 13.78
N LYS A 78 -0.62 -3.74 14.05
CA LYS A 78 -2.05 -3.85 13.71
C LYS A 78 -2.88 -2.77 14.42
N ARG A 79 -2.67 -2.56 15.72
CA ARG A 79 -3.38 -1.51 16.48
C ARG A 79 -3.03 -0.11 15.98
N TYR A 80 -1.75 0.14 15.70
CA TYR A 80 -1.30 1.40 15.11
C TYR A 80 -1.97 1.67 13.76
N PHE A 81 -1.92 0.72 12.83
CA PHE A 81 -2.56 0.88 11.51
C PHE A 81 -4.06 1.05 11.60
N LEU A 82 -4.73 0.38 12.55
CA LEU A 82 -6.16 0.54 12.77
C LEU A 82 -6.49 1.95 13.29
N GLY A 83 -5.69 2.48 14.21
CA GLY A 83 -5.81 3.87 14.67
C GLY A 83 -5.58 4.89 13.55
N VAL A 84 -4.49 4.71 12.79
CA VAL A 84 -4.17 5.56 11.64
C VAL A 84 -5.27 5.51 10.57
N LEU A 85 -5.79 4.32 10.27
CA LEU A 85 -6.86 4.13 9.30
C LEU A 85 -8.09 4.95 9.69
N TYR A 86 -8.55 4.83 10.95
CA TYR A 86 -9.68 5.62 11.41
C TYR A 86 -9.40 7.11 11.39
N PHE A 87 -8.22 7.54 11.84
CA PHE A 87 -7.84 8.94 11.81
C PHE A 87 -7.85 9.53 10.39
N VAL A 88 -7.27 8.82 9.42
CA VAL A 88 -7.24 9.25 8.02
C VAL A 88 -8.64 9.23 7.41
N LEU A 89 -9.42 8.19 7.65
CA LEU A 89 -10.77 8.07 7.10
C LEU A 89 -11.69 9.17 7.63
N PHE A 90 -11.76 9.33 8.95
CA PHE A 90 -12.58 10.36 9.58
C PHE A 90 -12.05 11.76 9.30
N GLY A 91 -10.73 11.96 9.35
CA GLY A 91 -10.11 13.25 9.08
C GLY A 91 -10.31 13.71 7.65
N SER A 92 -10.08 12.83 6.67
CA SER A 92 -10.31 13.15 5.25
C SER A 92 -11.79 13.34 4.94
N GLY A 93 -12.67 12.51 5.50
CA GLY A 93 -14.13 12.66 5.36
C GLY A 93 -14.64 13.98 5.92
N ALA A 94 -14.22 14.35 7.13
CA ALA A 94 -14.59 15.62 7.74
C ALA A 94 -14.05 16.82 6.94
N ALA A 95 -12.78 16.75 6.48
CA ALA A 95 -12.19 17.80 5.65
C ALA A 95 -12.97 18.01 4.35
N LEU A 96 -13.41 16.93 3.69
CA LEU A 96 -14.24 17.02 2.48
C LEU A 96 -15.61 17.65 2.76
N LEU A 97 -16.25 17.31 3.88
CA LEU A 97 -17.53 17.93 4.27
C LEU A 97 -17.39 19.44 4.52
N VAL A 98 -16.30 19.87 5.16
CA VAL A 98 -16.00 21.29 5.37
C VAL A 98 -15.75 22.00 4.04
N LEU A 99 -14.92 21.43 3.16
CA LEU A 99 -14.66 21.99 1.83
C LEU A 99 -15.94 22.11 1.00
N TYR A 100 -16.81 21.11 1.08
CA TYR A 100 -18.12 21.13 0.42
C TYR A 100 -19.02 22.24 0.99
N ALA A 101 -19.08 22.40 2.32
CA ALA A 101 -19.83 23.47 2.97
C ALA A 101 -19.30 24.88 2.61
N MET A 102 -18.01 25.00 2.32
CA MET A 102 -17.38 26.24 1.84
C MET A 102 -17.64 26.51 0.34
N GLY A 103 -18.35 25.62 -0.36
CA GLY A 103 -18.69 25.78 -1.78
C GLY A 103 -17.52 25.50 -2.74
N ILE A 104 -16.44 24.87 -2.26
CA ILE A 104 -15.29 24.52 -3.09
C ILE A 104 -15.64 23.25 -3.87
N GLN A 105 -15.87 23.40 -5.17
CA GLN A 105 -16.29 22.30 -6.04
C GLN A 105 -15.12 21.55 -6.69
N THR A 106 -13.94 22.16 -6.75
CA THR A 106 -12.77 21.60 -7.40
C THR A 106 -11.58 21.56 -6.45
N ILE A 107 -10.85 20.44 -6.48
CA ILE A 107 -9.60 20.28 -5.75
C ILE A 107 -8.48 20.23 -6.76
N GLU A 108 -7.50 21.13 -6.62
CA GLU A 108 -6.29 21.06 -7.44
C GLU A 108 -5.54 19.76 -7.15
N THR A 109 -5.30 18.99 -8.21
CA THR A 109 -4.59 17.71 -8.13
C THR A 109 -3.17 17.87 -7.58
N GLY A 110 -2.50 18.99 -7.87
CA GLY A 110 -1.19 19.30 -7.31
C GLY A 110 -1.19 19.39 -5.79
N MET A 111 -2.16 20.10 -5.21
CA MET A 111 -2.31 20.22 -3.76
C MET A 111 -2.66 18.88 -3.10
N LEU A 112 -3.48 18.08 -3.76
CA LEU A 112 -3.84 16.75 -3.27
C LEU A 112 -2.63 15.81 -3.22
N ILE A 113 -1.75 15.85 -4.22
CA ILE A 113 -0.50 15.07 -4.24
C ILE A 113 0.40 15.46 -3.06
N VAL A 114 0.59 16.75 -2.81
CA VAL A 114 1.41 17.24 -1.69
C VAL A 114 0.86 16.78 -0.35
N CYS A 115 -0.46 16.92 -0.13
CA CYS A 115 -1.12 16.44 1.08
C CYS A 115 -0.95 14.93 1.28
N MET A 116 -1.12 14.13 0.22
CA MET A 116 -0.94 12.68 0.28
C MET A 116 0.52 12.32 0.59
N MET A 117 1.50 13.03 0.02
CA MET A 117 2.91 12.79 0.29
C MET A 117 3.27 13.02 1.76
N ILE A 118 2.82 14.14 2.33
CA ILE A 118 3.03 14.45 3.76
C ILE A 118 2.37 13.37 4.63
N LEU A 119 1.13 13.00 4.31
CA LEU A 119 0.39 11.98 5.03
C LEU A 119 1.13 10.64 5.01
N TYR A 120 1.63 10.20 3.85
CA TYR A 120 2.43 8.98 3.76
C TYR A 120 3.74 9.04 4.53
N LEU A 121 4.43 10.19 4.56
CA LEU A 121 5.63 10.37 5.37
C LEU A 121 5.33 10.23 6.87
N VAL A 122 4.26 10.88 7.35
CA VAL A 122 3.83 10.80 8.75
C VAL A 122 3.48 9.35 9.13
N ILE A 123 2.69 8.66 8.30
CA ILE A 123 2.37 7.25 8.53
C ILE A 123 3.64 6.40 8.54
N GLY A 124 4.53 6.61 7.55
CA GLY A 124 5.79 5.88 7.43
C GLY A 124 6.67 6.02 8.67
N ILE A 125 6.86 7.25 9.16
CA ILE A 125 7.62 7.49 10.39
C ILE A 125 6.97 6.80 11.58
N GLY A 126 5.65 6.94 11.76
CA GLY A 126 4.96 6.32 12.89
C GLY A 126 4.97 4.79 12.84
N THR A 127 4.98 4.17 11.64
CA THR A 127 5.18 2.72 11.52
C THR A 127 6.57 2.27 11.97
N LEU A 128 7.63 3.03 11.64
CA LEU A 128 9.00 2.73 12.08
C LEU A 128 9.13 2.83 13.61
N ILE A 129 8.42 3.78 14.23
CA ILE A 129 8.39 3.93 15.68
C ILE A 129 7.61 2.77 16.31
N ALA A 130 6.41 2.48 15.81
CA ALA A 130 5.55 1.41 16.31
C ALA A 130 6.20 0.01 16.17
N ALA A 131 7.02 -0.20 15.15
CA ALA A 131 7.75 -1.44 14.94
C ALA A 131 8.93 -1.65 15.91
N LYS A 132 9.40 -0.59 16.57
CA LYS A 132 10.50 -0.65 17.56
C LYS A 132 10.01 -0.73 19.01
N LEU A 133 8.70 -0.58 19.23
CA LEU A 133 8.05 -0.59 20.54
C LEU A 133 7.59 -2.01 20.91
#